data_AF-A0A8S3X837-F1
#
_entry.id   AF-A0A8S3X837-F1
#
_cell.length_a   1.000
_cell.length_b   1.000
_cell.length_c   1.000
_cell.angle_alpha   90.00
_cell.angle_beta   90.00
_cell.angle_gamma   90.00
#
_symmetry.space_group_name_H-M   'P 1'
#
loop_
_entity.id
_entity.type
_entity.pdbx_description
1 polymer ?
#
loop_
_entity_poly.entity_id
_entity_poly.type
_entity_poly.pdbx_seq_one_letter_code
_entity_poly.pdbx_strand_id
1 'polypeptide(L)'
;MSCSSKTDMVIWDLKGQQLDRLDTYLMSTHSAKISSCGRFVVATGFSPDVKVMEVCFTKTGEFKHVTKAFELSGHTSGIYDVAFDVDTSHIATISKDGTWKLYHTKSEYGIVNAYLLYYYCNLLTNELRH
;
A
#
# COMPACT_ATOMS: atom_id res chain seq x y z
N MET A 1 2.97 -14.48 7.69
CA MET A 1 2.41 -13.33 8.43
C MET A 1 1.30 -13.83 9.34
N SER A 2 1.15 -13.21 10.52
CA SER A 2 -0.04 -13.34 11.35
C SER A 2 -0.54 -11.97 11.81
N CYS A 3 -1.85 -11.85 12.03
CA CYS A 3 -2.46 -10.65 12.63
C CYS A 3 -3.32 -11.03 13.85
N SER A 4 -3.32 -10.17 14.86
CA SER A 4 -4.17 -10.28 16.05
C SER A 4 -5.51 -9.60 15.84
N SER A 5 -6.54 -10.01 16.57
CA SER A 5 -7.85 -9.33 16.58
C SER A 5 -7.79 -7.92 17.17
N LYS A 6 -6.71 -7.57 17.87
CA LYS A 6 -6.39 -6.22 18.32
C LYS A 6 -5.69 -5.46 17.18
N THR A 7 -4.40 -5.20 17.32
CA THR A 7 -3.66 -4.36 16.38
C THR A 7 -2.32 -4.93 15.93
N ASP A 8 -1.83 -6.01 16.54
CA ASP A 8 -0.53 -6.58 16.22
C ASP A 8 -0.54 -7.29 14.85
N MET A 9 0.37 -6.91 13.98
CA MET A 9 0.74 -7.66 12.78
C MET A 9 2.19 -8.09 12.89
N VAL A 10 2.45 -9.39 12.71
CA VAL A 10 3.78 -9.99 12.84
C VAL A 10 4.20 -10.61 11.52
N ILE A 11 5.41 -10.26 11.08
CA ILE A 11 6.06 -10.81 9.90
C ILE A 11 7.07 -11.86 10.35
N TRP A 12 7.06 -12.99 9.65
CA TRP A 12 7.84 -14.17 9.99
C TRP A 12 8.64 -14.60 8.77
N ASP A 13 9.80 -15.20 8.99
CA ASP A 13 10.48 -15.96 7.96
C ASP A 13 9.85 -17.37 7.80
N LEU A 14 10.34 -18.13 6.83
CA LEU A 14 9.87 -19.50 6.56
C LEU A 14 10.30 -20.52 7.63
N LYS A 15 11.27 -20.16 8.49
CA LYS A 15 11.74 -20.99 9.60
C LYS A 15 10.96 -20.71 10.89
N GLY A 16 10.06 -19.74 10.89
CA GLY A 16 9.26 -19.33 12.05
C GLY A 16 9.94 -18.28 12.93
N GLN A 17 11.04 -17.67 12.50
CA GLN A 17 11.65 -16.54 13.19
C GLN A 17 10.85 -15.26 12.94
N GLN A 18 10.60 -14.50 14.00
CA GLN A 18 9.99 -13.18 13.89
C GLN A 18 10.97 -12.21 13.21
N LEU A 19 10.55 -11.62 12.08
CA LEU A 19 11.30 -10.60 11.35
C LEU A 19 10.94 -9.20 11.81
N ASP A 20 9.64 -8.92 11.97
CA ASP A 20 9.14 -7.60 12.36
C ASP A 20 7.79 -7.69 13.08
N ARG A 21 7.48 -6.67 13.89
CA ARG A 21 6.18 -6.50 14.55
C ARG A 21 5.70 -5.07 14.40
N LEU A 22 4.49 -4.94 13.88
CA LEU A 22 3.87 -3.68 13.52
C LEU A 22 2.57 -3.50 14.30
N ASP A 23 2.33 -2.28 14.77
CA ASP A 23 1.02 -1.87 15.24
C ASP A 23 0.23 -1.33 14.03
N THR A 24 -0.87 -2.00 13.70
CA THR A 24 -1.74 -1.61 12.58
C THR A 24 -2.59 -0.39 12.91
N TYR A 25 -2.77 -0.05 14.19
CA TYR A 25 -3.63 1.03 14.69
C TYR A 25 -5.11 0.91 14.25
N LEU A 26 -5.58 -0.29 13.91
CA LEU A 26 -6.94 -0.52 13.41
C LEU A 26 -8.00 -0.74 14.50
N MET A 27 -7.56 -0.79 15.77
CA MET A 27 -8.32 -1.20 16.98
C MET A 27 -8.84 -2.64 16.93
N SER A 28 -9.49 -3.03 15.84
CA SER A 28 -9.81 -4.41 15.50
C SER A 28 -9.45 -4.71 14.06
N THR A 29 -8.68 -5.77 13.87
CA THR A 29 -8.29 -6.25 12.54
C THR A 29 -9.33 -7.25 12.05
N HIS A 30 -9.95 -6.95 10.91
CA HIS A 30 -10.89 -7.84 10.24
C HIS A 30 -10.17 -8.81 9.30
N SER A 31 -9.16 -8.34 8.59
CA SER A 31 -8.45 -9.12 7.58
C SER A 31 -7.00 -8.64 7.43
N ALA A 32 -6.11 -9.54 7.02
CA ALA A 32 -4.76 -9.20 6.61
C ALA A 32 -4.34 -10.06 5.41
N LYS A 33 -3.60 -9.47 4.48
CA LYS A 33 -3.19 -10.12 3.23
C LYS A 33 -1.76 -9.75 2.86
N ILE A 34 -1.10 -10.69 2.19
CA ILE A 34 0.19 -10.49 1.52
C ILE A 34 -0.10 -10.45 0.02
N SER A 35 0.52 -9.52 -0.69
CA SER A 35 0.50 -9.52 -2.16
C SER A 35 1.14 -10.77 -2.74
N SER A 36 0.72 -11.17 -3.93
CA SER A 36 1.23 -12.35 -4.64
C SER A 36 2.75 -12.32 -4.86
N CYS A 37 3.34 -11.12 -5.03
CA CYS A 37 4.80 -10.96 -5.18
C CYS A 37 5.57 -10.92 -3.85
N GLY A 38 4.88 -11.01 -2.70
CA GLY A 38 5.49 -10.98 -1.36
C GLY A 38 5.99 -9.61 -0.89
N ARG A 39 5.90 -8.57 -1.74
CA ARG A 39 6.44 -7.23 -1.44
C ARG A 39 5.55 -6.41 -0.52
N PHE A 40 4.23 -6.51 -0.69
CA PHE A 40 3.27 -5.71 0.06
C PHE A 40 2.48 -6.52 1.07
N VAL A 41 2.19 -5.87 2.18
CA VAL A 41 1.42 -6.40 3.29
C VAL A 41 0.39 -5.39 3.76
N VAL A 42 -0.81 -5.86 4.06
CA VAL A 42 -1.95 -5.02 4.44
C VAL A 42 -2.73 -5.67 5.57
N ALA A 43 -3.26 -4.83 6.47
CA ALA A 43 -4.32 -5.18 7.39
C ALA A 43 -5.49 -4.19 7.24
N THR A 44 -6.72 -4.65 7.44
CA THR A 44 -7.95 -3.86 7.39
C THR A 44 -8.77 -4.02 8.67
N GLY A 45 -9.60 -3.02 8.98
CA GLY A 45 -10.32 -2.95 10.24
C GLY A 45 -11.29 -1.78 10.29
N PHE A 46 -11.42 -1.14 11.45
CA PHE A 46 -12.36 -0.03 11.63
C PHE A 46 -11.98 1.27 10.91
N SER A 47 -10.72 1.41 10.48
CA SER A 47 -10.25 2.56 9.72
C SER A 47 -10.86 2.60 8.32
N PRO A 48 -11.28 3.79 7.81
CA PRO A 48 -11.70 3.95 6.43
C PRO A 48 -10.52 3.91 5.44
N ASP A 49 -9.31 4.19 5.90
CA ASP A 49 -8.11 4.16 5.06
C ASP A 49 -7.36 2.84 5.22
N VAL A 50 -6.82 2.31 4.13
CA VAL A 50 -5.97 1.11 4.10
C VAL A 50 -4.51 1.52 3.99
N LYS A 51 -3.73 1.21 5.02
CA LYS A 51 -2.27 1.38 4.98
C LYS A 51 -1.63 0.17 4.30
N VAL A 52 -0.97 0.41 3.17
CA VAL A 52 -0.17 -0.60 2.48
C VAL A 52 1.28 -0.45 2.90
N MET A 53 1.83 -1.54 3.44
CA MET A 53 3.20 -1.60 3.94
C MET A 53 4.06 -2.39 2.96
N GLU A 54 5.31 -2.02 2.81
CA GLU A 54 6.31 -2.71 2.00
C GLU A 54 7.30 -3.44 2.90
N VAL A 55 7.54 -4.72 2.57
CA VAL A 55 8.59 -5.54 3.17
C VAL A 55 9.88 -5.29 2.38
N CYS A 56 10.80 -4.57 3.00
CA CYS A 56 12.05 -4.15 2.35
C CYS A 56 13.14 -5.21 2.55
N PHE A 57 13.81 -5.56 1.45
CA PHE A 57 14.98 -6.45 1.43
C PHE A 57 16.22 -5.70 0.97
N THR A 58 17.40 -6.15 1.39
CA THR A 58 18.68 -5.69 0.83
C THR A 58 18.86 -6.21 -0.60
N LYS A 59 19.86 -5.68 -1.32
CA LYS A 59 20.25 -6.21 -2.64
C LYS A 59 20.70 -7.68 -2.58
N THR A 60 21.12 -8.15 -1.41
CA THR A 60 21.51 -9.54 -1.16
C THR A 60 20.33 -10.44 -0.80
N GLY A 61 19.11 -9.90 -0.71
CA GLY A 61 17.89 -10.64 -0.39
C GLY A 61 17.62 -10.82 1.10
N GLU A 62 18.38 -10.16 1.97
CA GLU A 62 18.17 -10.21 3.41
C GLU A 62 17.06 -9.25 3.84
N PHE A 63 16.24 -9.68 4.80
CA PHE A 63 15.20 -8.82 5.37
C PHE A 63 15.83 -7.58 6.01
N LYS A 64 15.27 -6.40 5.73
CA LYS A 64 15.74 -5.12 6.29
C LYS A 64 14.79 -4.55 7.34
N HIS A 65 13.56 -4.27 6.95
CA HIS A 65 12.49 -3.73 7.81
C HIS A 65 11.17 -3.70 7.02
N VAL A 66 10.06 -3.44 7.70
CA VAL A 66 8.79 -3.09 7.06
C VAL A 66 8.50 -1.60 7.21
N THR A 67 8.04 -0.94 6.14
CA THR A 67 7.71 0.49 6.16
C THR A 67 6.40 0.79 5.43
N LYS A 68 5.78 1.94 5.72
CA LYS A 68 4.59 2.38 4.97
C LYS A 68 4.99 2.72 3.54
N ALA A 69 4.35 2.09 2.57
CA ALA A 69 4.54 2.39 1.16
C ALA A 69 3.57 3.50 0.72
N PHE A 70 2.27 3.25 0.88
CA PHE A 70 1.21 4.16 0.49
C PHE A 70 -0.10 3.86 1.22
N GLU A 71 -1.13 4.65 0.95
CA GLU A 71 -2.42 4.57 1.61
C GLU A 71 -3.55 4.64 0.58
N LEU A 72 -4.52 3.75 0.73
CA LEU A 72 -5.72 3.71 -0.09
C LEU A 72 -6.83 4.41 0.69
N SER A 73 -7.23 5.58 0.20
CA SER A 73 -8.25 6.42 0.82
C SER A 73 -9.52 6.48 0.00
N GLY A 74 -10.55 7.09 0.59
CA GLY A 74 -11.81 7.45 -0.09
C GLY A 74 -13.02 6.63 0.32
N HIS A 75 -12.87 5.62 1.15
CA HIS A 75 -13.99 5.03 1.90
C HIS A 75 -14.40 5.98 3.04
N THR A 76 -15.65 5.86 3.50
CA THR A 76 -16.17 6.68 4.62
C THR A 76 -16.39 5.87 5.89
N SER A 77 -16.15 4.55 5.85
CA SER A 77 -16.28 3.66 7.00
C SER A 77 -15.29 2.50 6.93
N GLY A 78 -15.23 1.72 8.01
CA GLY A 78 -14.30 0.61 8.20
C GLY A 78 -14.36 -0.43 7.08
N ILE A 79 -13.21 -1.03 6.81
CA ILE A 79 -13.00 -1.96 5.71
C ILE A 79 -13.08 -3.39 6.23
N TYR A 80 -13.92 -4.19 5.57
CA TYR A 80 -14.11 -5.59 5.94
C TYR A 80 -13.02 -6.48 5.37
N ASP A 81 -12.68 -6.31 4.08
CA ASP A 81 -11.66 -7.12 3.43
C ASP A 81 -10.94 -6.34 2.32
N VAL A 82 -9.79 -6.89 1.94
CA VAL A 82 -8.91 -6.40 0.89
C VAL A 82 -8.38 -7.59 0.08
N ALA A 83 -8.17 -7.41 -1.22
CA ALA A 83 -7.56 -8.40 -2.08
C ALA A 83 -6.55 -7.76 -3.03
N PHE A 84 -5.42 -8.43 -3.25
CA PHE A 84 -4.47 -8.10 -4.31
C PHE A 84 -4.81 -8.91 -5.55
N ASP A 85 -4.56 -8.34 -6.72
CA ASP A 85 -4.54 -9.10 -7.97
C ASP A 85 -3.30 -10.01 -8.04
N VAL A 86 -3.35 -11.01 -8.92
CA VAL A 86 -2.30 -12.03 -9.13
C VAL A 86 -0.97 -11.38 -9.49
N ASP A 87 -0.98 -10.34 -10.33
CA ASP A 87 0.22 -9.61 -10.73
C ASP A 87 0.59 -8.47 -9.76
N THR A 88 -0.18 -8.29 -8.68
CA THR A 88 0.00 -7.19 -7.71
C THR A 88 -0.10 -5.79 -8.35
N SER A 89 -0.83 -5.64 -9.46
CA SER A 89 -1.06 -4.34 -10.10
C SER A 89 -2.28 -3.61 -9.54
N HIS A 90 -3.23 -4.35 -8.97
CA HIS A 90 -4.46 -3.79 -8.41
C HIS A 90 -4.73 -4.27 -6.97
N ILE A 91 -5.47 -3.44 -6.23
CA ILE A 91 -6.02 -3.76 -4.91
C ILE A 91 -7.51 -3.45 -4.91
N ALA A 92 -8.32 -4.41 -4.48
CA ALA A 92 -9.75 -4.22 -4.26
C ALA A 92 -10.06 -4.16 -2.76
N THR A 93 -10.97 -3.29 -2.34
CA THR A 93 -11.43 -3.15 -0.96
C THR A 93 -12.95 -3.19 -0.89
N ILE A 94 -13.49 -3.72 0.21
CA ILE A 94 -14.93 -3.71 0.52
C ILE A 94 -15.17 -3.06 1.89
N SER A 95 -16.11 -2.13 1.99
CA SER A 95 -16.32 -1.31 3.19
C SER A 95 -17.75 -1.41 3.74
N LYS A 96 -17.85 -1.11 5.03
CA LYS A 96 -19.11 -0.88 5.74
C LYS A 96 -19.91 0.31 5.19
N ASP A 97 -19.27 1.21 4.45
CA ASP A 97 -19.97 2.31 3.77
C ASP A 97 -20.90 1.86 2.63
N GLY A 98 -20.93 0.56 2.33
CA GLY A 98 -21.78 -0.03 1.30
C GLY A 98 -21.16 -0.01 -0.10
N THR A 99 -19.89 0.40 -0.21
CA THR A 99 -19.16 0.47 -1.47
C THR A 99 -17.94 -0.47 -1.48
N TRP A 100 -17.47 -0.72 -2.69
CA TRP A 100 -16.16 -1.33 -2.94
C TRP A 100 -15.37 -0.41 -3.86
N LYS A 101 -14.03 -0.49 -3.79
CA LYS A 101 -13.13 0.33 -4.60
C LYS A 101 -12.02 -0.52 -5.19
N LEU A 102 -11.53 -0.09 -6.35
CA LEU A 102 -10.38 -0.68 -7.03
C LEU A 102 -9.30 0.38 -7.16
N TYR A 103 -8.09 0.02 -6.78
CA TYR A 103 -6.92 0.88 -6.77
C TYR A 103 -5.83 0.25 -7.61
N HIS A 104 -5.00 1.10 -8.22
CA HIS A 104 -3.76 0.65 -8.85
C HIS A 104 -2.63 0.66 -7.82
N THR A 105 -1.96 -0.49 -7.62
CA THR A 105 -0.88 -0.67 -6.65
C THR A 105 0.37 0.12 -7.04
N LYS A 106 0.61 0.28 -8.34
CA LYS A 106 1.58 1.27 -8.82
C LYS A 106 0.89 2.62 -8.77
N SER A 107 0.95 3.27 -7.63
CA SER A 107 0.86 4.70 -7.61
C SER A 107 2.06 5.25 -8.39
N GLU A 108 1.83 6.15 -9.33
CA GLU A 108 2.86 6.97 -9.96
C GLU A 108 3.50 7.91 -8.92
N TYR A 109 4.20 7.35 -7.92
CA TYR A 109 5.08 8.10 -7.04
C TYR A 109 6.36 8.42 -7.83
N GLY A 110 6.27 9.40 -8.73
CA GLY A 110 7.38 9.82 -9.59
C GLY A 110 7.13 10.90 -10.64
N ILE A 111 5.89 11.33 -10.91
CA ILE A 111 5.66 12.62 -11.58
C ILE A 111 5.12 13.62 -10.57
N VAL A 112 6.06 14.17 -9.81
CA VAL A 112 5.92 15.54 -9.36
C VAL A 112 5.70 16.37 -10.64
N ASN A 113 4.43 16.74 -10.88
CA ASN A 113 4.05 17.88 -11.66
C ASN A 113 4.16 17.72 -13.21
N ALA A 114 3.28 16.89 -13.78
CA ALA A 114 3.03 16.89 -15.23
C ALA A 114 2.60 18.29 -15.75
N TYR A 115 1.98 19.11 -14.90
CA TYR A 115 1.70 20.52 -15.22
C TYR A 115 2.98 21.37 -15.33
N LEU A 116 4.04 21.09 -14.56
CA LEU A 116 5.30 21.84 -14.66
C LEU A 116 6.10 21.47 -15.92
N LEU A 117 6.08 20.20 -16.33
CA LEU A 117 6.68 19.77 -17.61
C LEU A 117 5.96 20.37 -18.81
N TYR A 118 4.62 20.48 -18.77
CA TYR A 118 3.86 21.16 -19.83
C TYR A 118 4.16 22.66 -19.90
N TYR A 119 4.37 23.33 -18.76
CA TYR A 119 4.76 24.74 -18.74
C TYR A 119 6.19 24.97 -19.24
N TYR A 120 7.17 24.15 -18.83
CA TYR A 120 8.56 24.30 -19.28
C TYR A 120 8.75 23.97 -20.77
N CYS A 121 8.01 23.00 -21.31
CA CYS A 121 8.08 22.67 -22.74
C CYS A 121 7.48 23.78 -23.63
N ASN A 122 6.44 24.48 -23.16
CA ASN A 122 5.86 25.62 -23.88
C ASN A 122 6.69 26.91 -23.74
N LEU A 123 7.42 27.11 -22.63
CA LEU A 123 8.31 28.26 -22.50
C LEU A 123 9.52 28.16 -23.44
N LEU A 124 10.16 26.98 -23.50
CA LEU A 124 11.34 26.76 -24.34
C LEU A 124 11.03 26.77 -25.86
N THR A 125 9.80 26.46 -26.25
CA THR A 125 9.37 26.53 -27.67
C THR A 125 9.01 27.94 -28.13
N ASN A 126 8.71 28.86 -27.21
CA ASN A 126 8.43 30.27 -27.54
C ASN A 126 9.69 31.14 -27.61
N GLU A 127 10.77 30.81 -26.87
CA GLU A 127 12.04 31.53 -27.00
C GLU A 127 12.81 31.21 -28.30
N LEU A 128 12.47 30.12 -29.00
CA LEU A 128 13.06 29.74 -30.29
C LEU A 128 12.28 30.28 -31.51
N ARG A 129 11.28 31.15 -31.30
CA ARG A 129 10.45 31.75 -32.36
C ARG A 129 10.66 33.26 -32.57
N HIS A 130 11.74 33.84 -32.03
CA HIS A 130 12.14 35.21 -32.32
C HIS A 130 13.54 35.28 -32.92
#